data_AF-A0A9P7X7Z6-F1
#
_entry.id   AF-A0A9P7X7Z6-F1
#
_cell.length_a   1.000
_cell.length_b   1.000
_cell.length_c   1.000
_cell.angle_alpha   90.00
_cell.angle_beta   90.00
_cell.angle_gamma   90.00
#
_symmetry.space_group_name_H-M   'P 1'
#
loop_
_entity.id
_entity.type
_entity.pdbx_description
1 polymer ?
#
loop_
_entity_poly.entity_id
_entity_poly.type
_entity_poly.pdbx_seq_one_letter_code
_entity_poly.pdbx_strand_id
1 'polypeptide(L)'
;MFTIRTCILRPFSLRPIHFWLPLCPTSISTRTFSATMSLPNPSPPKHEMVYFPRMTTSLPSSSGEFRRVLFTGLYSQVVLMTIPVGGDIGDEIHTVDQALTFTSGEGKATIAGKDQDVKAGDLVVVPAGTQHQFVNTGPTPLILYTIYSPAEHAPTSVHHTKEQGDKAEAEGKDEPAEWSQRSKTENEKAGLVKGED
;
A
#
# COMPACT_ATOMS: atom_id res chain seq x y z
N MET A 1 -27.76 6.45 98.26
CA MET A 1 -26.54 5.64 98.02
C MET A 1 -26.82 4.77 96.79
N PHE A 2 -26.38 5.20 95.61
CA PHE A 2 -26.55 4.46 94.36
C PHE A 2 -25.26 4.56 93.55
N THR A 3 -24.72 3.40 93.19
CA THR A 3 -23.42 3.19 92.55
C THR A 3 -23.58 3.20 91.03
N ILE A 4 -22.86 4.07 90.32
CA ILE A 4 -22.82 4.11 88.85
C ILE A 4 -21.69 3.17 88.38
N ARG A 5 -22.03 2.15 87.59
CA ARG A 5 -21.06 1.31 86.87
C ARG A 5 -20.90 1.83 85.44
N THR A 6 -19.67 2.18 85.08
CA THR A 6 -19.23 2.51 83.72
C THR A 6 -19.09 1.25 82.87
N CYS A 7 -19.77 1.20 81.72
CA CYS A 7 -19.60 0.16 80.70
C CYS A 7 -18.47 0.55 79.73
N ILE A 8 -17.49 -0.33 79.59
CA ILE A 8 -16.37 -0.23 78.65
C ILE A 8 -16.81 -0.85 77.31
N LEU A 9 -16.73 -0.09 76.22
CA LEU A 9 -16.97 -0.57 74.85
C LEU A 9 -15.75 -1.36 74.35
N ARG A 10 -15.98 -2.53 73.75
CA ARG A 10 -14.95 -3.32 73.04
C ARG A 10 -14.89 -2.90 71.55
N PRO A 11 -13.70 -2.89 70.92
CA PRO A 11 -13.57 -2.56 69.51
C PRO A 11 -14.00 -3.73 68.61
N PHE A 12 -14.67 -3.40 67.50
CA PHE A 12 -15.03 -4.31 66.42
C PHE A 12 -13.79 -4.62 65.56
N SER A 13 -13.48 -5.90 65.38
CA SER A 13 -12.40 -6.37 64.50
C SER A 13 -12.94 -6.61 63.10
N LEU A 14 -12.42 -5.87 62.11
CA LEU A 14 -12.65 -6.13 60.68
C LEU A 14 -11.65 -7.20 60.20
N ARG A 15 -12.15 -8.29 59.64
CA ARG A 15 -11.32 -9.27 58.91
C ARG A 15 -11.27 -8.88 57.42
N PRO A 16 -10.11 -8.97 56.75
CA PRO A 16 -10.00 -8.70 55.33
C PRO A 16 -10.58 -9.86 54.51
N ILE A 17 -11.33 -9.52 53.46
CA ILE A 17 -11.81 -10.45 52.45
C ILE A 17 -10.67 -10.64 51.44
N HIS A 18 -10.21 -11.88 51.25
CA HIS A 18 -9.26 -12.21 50.18
C HIS A 18 -10.01 -12.53 48.89
N PHE A 19 -9.87 -11.66 47.88
CA PHE A 19 -10.26 -11.95 46.51
C PHE A 19 -9.16 -12.78 45.83
N TRP A 20 -9.46 -14.03 45.50
CA TRP A 20 -8.64 -14.82 44.58
C TRP A 20 -9.12 -14.57 43.15
N LEU A 21 -8.36 -13.81 42.38
CA LEU A 21 -8.51 -13.75 40.92
C LEU A 21 -7.72 -14.90 40.29
N PRO A 22 -8.30 -15.68 39.36
CA PRO A 22 -7.53 -16.69 38.65
C PRO A 22 -6.58 -16.00 37.68
N LEU A 23 -5.28 -16.14 37.91
CA LEU A 23 -4.24 -15.81 36.94
C LEU A 23 -4.32 -16.84 35.80
N CYS A 24 -5.11 -16.55 34.78
CA CYS A 24 -5.03 -17.27 33.52
C CYS A 24 -3.86 -16.66 32.72
N PRO A 25 -2.80 -17.42 32.38
CA PRO A 25 -1.75 -16.90 31.53
C PRO A 25 -2.32 -16.79 30.11
N THR A 26 -2.75 -15.58 29.73
CA THR A 26 -3.03 -15.28 28.33
C THR A 26 -1.69 -15.30 27.60
N SER A 27 -1.35 -16.45 27.02
CA SER A 27 -0.34 -16.54 25.97
C SER A 27 -0.85 -15.74 24.78
N ILE A 28 -0.50 -14.45 24.74
CA ILE A 28 -0.65 -13.64 23.54
C ILE A 28 0.36 -14.19 22.56
N SER A 29 -0.09 -15.10 21.70
CA SER A 29 0.67 -15.51 20.53
C SER A 29 0.80 -14.30 19.61
N THR A 30 1.90 -13.58 19.74
CA THR A 30 2.34 -12.62 18.73
C THR A 30 2.73 -13.44 17.50
N ARG A 31 1.76 -13.79 16.66
CA ARG A 31 2.04 -14.12 15.26
C ARG A 31 2.59 -12.84 14.64
N THR A 32 3.91 -12.75 14.56
CA THR A 32 4.59 -11.88 13.62
C THR A 32 4.11 -12.29 12.23
N PHE A 33 3.12 -11.55 11.71
CA PHE A 33 2.85 -11.57 10.28
C PHE A 33 4.07 -10.95 9.60
N SER A 34 5.01 -11.80 9.20
CA SER A 34 5.99 -11.41 8.19
C SER A 34 5.18 -11.06 6.94
N ALA A 35 5.05 -9.77 6.67
CA ALA A 35 4.48 -9.28 5.42
C ALA A 35 5.50 -9.57 4.32
N THR A 36 5.58 -10.83 3.89
CA THR A 36 6.30 -11.17 2.66
C THR A 36 5.55 -10.45 1.55
N MET A 37 6.15 -9.38 1.01
CA MET A 37 5.61 -8.71 -0.16
C MET A 37 5.42 -9.75 -1.27
N SER A 38 4.18 -9.90 -1.76
CA SER A 38 3.91 -10.80 -2.89
C SER A 38 4.86 -10.52 -4.04
N LEU A 39 5.33 -11.60 -4.65
CA LEU A 39 6.09 -11.51 -5.88
C LEU A 39 5.15 -11.13 -7.03
N PRO A 40 5.61 -10.34 -8.00
CA PRO A 40 4.87 -10.08 -9.22
C PRO A 40 4.46 -11.38 -9.94
N ASN A 41 3.31 -11.36 -10.63
CA ASN A 41 2.85 -12.50 -11.42
C ASN A 41 3.44 -12.47 -12.85
N PRO A 42 4.19 -13.52 -13.28
CA PRO A 42 4.80 -13.57 -14.61
C PRO A 42 3.84 -14.09 -15.70
N SER A 43 2.61 -14.45 -15.34
CA SER A 43 1.61 -15.03 -16.23
C SER A 43 0.23 -14.40 -15.99
N PRO A 44 -0.74 -14.60 -16.91
CA PRO A 44 -2.10 -14.09 -16.73
C PRO A 44 -2.70 -14.50 -15.38
N PRO A 45 -3.53 -13.65 -14.76
CA PRO A 45 -4.10 -13.92 -13.44
C PRO A 45 -4.99 -15.16 -13.44
N LYS A 46 -4.93 -15.94 -12.36
CA LYS A 46 -5.68 -17.20 -12.19
C LYS A 46 -7.14 -17.04 -11.77
N HIS A 47 -7.68 -15.82 -11.76
CA HIS A 47 -9.00 -15.50 -11.18
C HIS A 47 -9.10 -15.81 -9.68
N GLU A 48 -8.01 -15.61 -8.95
CA GLU A 48 -7.93 -15.77 -7.50
C GLU A 48 -7.75 -14.40 -6.81
N MET A 49 -8.10 -14.32 -5.53
CA MET A 49 -7.91 -13.09 -4.75
C MET A 49 -6.41 -12.78 -4.60
N VAL A 50 -6.02 -11.56 -4.97
CA VAL A 50 -4.72 -10.99 -4.64
C VAL A 50 -4.91 -10.00 -3.50
N TYR A 51 -4.32 -10.29 -2.33
CA TYR A 51 -4.55 -9.54 -1.11
C TYR A 51 -3.25 -8.90 -0.58
N PHE A 52 -3.28 -7.56 -0.47
CA PHE A 52 -2.18 -6.76 0.08
C PHE A 52 -2.60 -6.13 1.41
N PRO A 53 -2.37 -6.82 2.56
CA PRO A 53 -2.78 -6.29 3.85
C PRO A 53 -2.05 -4.99 4.14
N ARG A 54 -2.80 -3.97 4.60
CA ARG A 54 -2.23 -2.68 5.04
C ARG A 54 -1.37 -2.00 3.96
N MET A 55 -1.81 -2.05 2.70
CA MET A 55 -1.15 -1.41 1.54
C MET A 55 -0.79 0.06 1.76
N THR A 56 -1.60 0.80 2.51
CA THR A 56 -1.38 2.23 2.77
C THR A 56 -0.47 2.51 3.96
N THR A 57 -0.08 1.51 4.76
CA THR A 57 0.65 1.74 6.02
C THR A 57 1.88 0.87 6.23
N SER A 58 1.86 -0.43 5.88
CA SER A 58 2.97 -1.36 6.21
C SER A 58 3.81 -1.82 5.03
N LEU A 59 3.25 -1.82 3.82
CA LEU A 59 3.98 -2.17 2.60
C LEU A 59 4.96 -1.04 2.16
N PRO A 60 4.58 0.25 2.20
CA PRO A 60 5.47 1.33 1.76
C PRO A 60 6.71 1.49 2.66
N SER A 61 6.59 1.16 3.95
CA SER A 61 7.68 1.28 4.93
C SER A 61 8.79 0.23 4.83
N SER A 62 8.64 -0.80 3.99
CA SER A 62 9.60 -1.91 3.88
C SER A 62 10.25 -2.07 2.50
N SER A 63 9.87 -1.27 1.50
CA SER A 63 10.51 -1.27 0.17
C SER A 63 11.18 0.07 -0.14
N GLY A 64 12.51 0.05 -0.26
CA GLY A 64 13.29 1.20 -0.73
C GLY A 64 13.35 1.32 -2.26
N GLU A 65 12.65 0.46 -2.99
CA GLU A 65 12.74 0.40 -4.45
C GLU A 65 12.02 1.57 -5.12
N PHE A 66 12.66 2.17 -6.11
CA PHE A 66 12.08 3.25 -6.90
C PHE A 66 10.75 2.82 -7.55
N ARG A 67 10.73 1.63 -8.17
CA ARG A 67 9.54 1.07 -8.81
C ARG A 67 9.49 -0.44 -8.62
N ARG A 68 8.34 -0.97 -8.21
CA ARG A 68 8.11 -2.42 -8.13
C ARG A 68 6.69 -2.75 -8.54
N VAL A 69 6.54 -3.59 -9.56
CA VAL A 69 5.25 -4.15 -9.93
C VAL A 69 4.82 -5.15 -8.86
N LEU A 70 3.61 -4.98 -8.33
CA LEU A 70 3.01 -5.87 -7.34
C LEU A 70 2.05 -6.87 -7.99
N PHE A 71 1.31 -6.44 -9.00
CA PHE A 71 0.34 -7.25 -9.70
C PHE A 71 0.05 -6.68 -11.10
N THR A 72 -0.02 -7.56 -12.10
CA THR A 72 -0.47 -7.22 -13.45
C THR A 72 -1.69 -8.05 -13.81
N GLY A 73 -2.85 -7.39 -13.90
CA GLY A 73 -4.10 -8.00 -14.31
C GLY A 73 -4.29 -8.01 -15.83
N LEU A 74 -5.53 -8.26 -16.25
CA LEU A 74 -5.94 -8.17 -17.66
C LEU A 74 -6.20 -6.72 -18.12
N TYR A 75 -6.54 -5.83 -17.18
CA TYR A 75 -6.98 -4.46 -17.48
C TYR A 75 -6.30 -3.40 -16.62
N SER A 76 -5.51 -3.80 -15.63
CA SER A 76 -4.87 -2.87 -14.70
C SER A 76 -3.58 -3.43 -14.12
N GLN A 77 -2.66 -2.57 -13.73
CA GLN A 77 -1.42 -2.93 -13.05
C GLN A 77 -1.23 -2.12 -11.78
N VAL A 78 -0.85 -2.79 -10.69
CA VAL A 78 -0.54 -2.17 -9.39
C VAL A 78 0.96 -2.12 -9.20
N VAL A 79 1.49 -0.93 -8.97
CA VAL A 79 2.93 -0.66 -8.81
C VAL A 79 3.15 0.14 -7.54
N LEU A 80 4.18 -0.22 -6.78
CA LEU A 80 4.65 0.52 -5.61
C LEU A 80 5.88 1.34 -6.00
N MET A 81 5.94 2.59 -5.53
CA MET A 81 7.04 3.50 -5.83
C MET A 81 7.51 4.25 -4.58
N THR A 82 8.83 4.39 -4.46
CA THR A 82 9.49 5.19 -3.42
C THR A 82 10.36 6.24 -4.08
N ILE A 83 10.00 7.51 -3.92
CA ILE A 83 10.74 8.63 -4.51
C ILE A 83 11.64 9.24 -3.44
N PRO A 84 12.98 9.23 -3.63
CA PRO A 84 13.91 9.79 -2.66
C PRO A 84 13.70 11.30 -2.49
N VAL A 85 14.21 11.86 -1.39
CA VAL A 85 14.13 13.31 -1.11
C VAL A 85 14.78 14.08 -2.27
N GLY A 86 14.04 15.04 -2.83
CA GLY A 86 14.48 15.82 -3.99
C GLY A 86 14.47 15.07 -5.33
N GLY A 87 14.06 13.80 -5.36
CA GLY A 87 13.88 13.03 -6.58
C GLY A 87 12.51 13.22 -7.21
N ASP A 88 12.33 12.64 -8.39
CA ASP A 88 11.10 12.65 -9.17
C ASP A 88 10.85 11.30 -9.84
N ILE A 89 9.62 11.10 -10.33
CA ILE A 89 9.27 9.92 -11.14
C ILE A 89 9.85 10.05 -12.55
N GLY A 90 9.71 11.22 -13.15
CA GLY A 90 9.95 11.50 -14.57
C GLY A 90 8.87 12.44 -15.10
N ASP A 91 9.16 13.13 -16.20
CA ASP A 91 8.17 13.87 -16.99
C ASP A 91 7.64 12.93 -18.07
N GLU A 92 6.39 12.47 -17.92
CA GLU A 92 5.84 11.36 -18.69
C GLU A 92 4.53 11.74 -19.40
N ILE A 93 4.30 11.07 -20.54
CA ILE A 93 3.01 10.99 -21.23
C ILE A 93 2.85 9.53 -21.65
N HIS A 94 1.82 8.87 -21.12
CA HIS A 94 1.48 7.50 -21.52
C HIS A 94 0.05 7.44 -22.06
N THR A 95 -0.27 6.36 -22.77
CA THR A 95 -1.58 6.18 -23.42
C THR A 95 -2.61 5.48 -22.52
N VAL A 96 -2.31 5.36 -21.23
CA VAL A 96 -3.12 4.66 -20.24
C VAL A 96 -3.63 5.63 -19.18
N ASP A 97 -4.71 5.30 -18.49
CA ASP A 97 -5.08 6.07 -17.30
C ASP A 97 -4.19 5.65 -16.13
N GLN A 98 -3.81 6.60 -15.27
CA GLN A 98 -3.01 6.33 -14.08
C GLN A 98 -3.64 6.98 -12.85
N ALA A 99 -3.80 6.19 -11.78
CA ALA A 99 -4.26 6.68 -10.48
C ALA A 99 -3.21 6.44 -9.41
N LEU A 100 -2.72 7.50 -8.77
CA LEU A 100 -1.66 7.49 -7.77
C LEU A 100 -2.23 7.83 -6.39
N THR A 101 -2.08 6.91 -5.43
CA THR A 101 -2.44 7.13 -4.03
C THR A 101 -1.18 7.31 -3.19
N PHE A 102 -1.07 8.45 -2.54
CA PHE A 102 0.08 8.81 -1.71
C PHE A 102 -0.10 8.24 -0.30
N THR A 103 0.93 7.59 0.21
CA THR A 103 0.91 6.87 1.51
C THR A 103 1.88 7.45 2.53
N SER A 104 2.90 8.18 2.08
CA SER A 104 3.91 8.83 2.92
C SER A 104 4.56 9.99 2.16
N GLY A 105 5.12 10.95 2.91
CA GLY A 105 5.86 12.08 2.36
C GLY A 105 4.97 13.20 1.82
N GLU A 106 5.64 14.20 1.24
CA GLU A 106 5.05 15.40 0.64
C GLU A 106 5.71 15.63 -0.72
N GLY A 107 4.92 16.03 -1.70
CA GLY A 107 5.39 16.24 -3.06
C GLY A 107 4.58 17.28 -3.81
N LYS A 108 5.01 17.55 -5.04
CA LYS A 108 4.29 18.38 -6.00
C LYS A 108 3.95 17.54 -7.22
N ALA A 109 2.67 17.51 -7.58
CA ALA A 109 2.18 16.99 -8.84
C ALA A 109 2.02 18.15 -9.84
N THR A 110 2.56 18.00 -11.04
CA THR A 110 2.34 18.94 -12.15
C THR A 110 1.62 18.17 -13.26
N ILE A 111 0.37 18.51 -13.56
CA ILE A 111 -0.45 17.80 -14.56
C ILE A 111 -1.00 18.80 -15.57
N ALA A 112 -0.69 18.62 -16.85
CA ALA A 112 -1.04 19.55 -17.91
C ALA A 112 -0.70 21.02 -17.55
N GLY A 113 0.49 21.22 -16.96
CA GLY A 113 0.96 22.52 -16.50
C GLY A 113 0.28 23.10 -15.26
N LYS A 114 -0.56 22.33 -14.55
CA LYS A 114 -1.16 22.73 -13.27
C LYS A 114 -0.47 22.05 -12.11
N ASP A 115 -0.04 22.85 -11.15
CA ASP A 115 0.63 22.37 -9.93
C ASP A 115 -0.38 22.11 -8.80
N GLN A 116 -0.13 21.05 -8.06
CA GLN A 116 -0.87 20.65 -6.86
C GLN A 116 0.08 20.02 -5.85
N ASP A 117 0.09 20.55 -4.62
CA ASP A 117 0.78 19.90 -3.51
C ASP A 117 0.02 18.63 -3.11
N VAL A 118 0.76 17.53 -2.89
CA VAL A 118 0.23 16.21 -2.54
C VAL A 118 0.93 15.67 -1.30
N LYS A 119 0.20 14.91 -0.49
CA LYS A 119 0.72 14.25 0.72
C LYS A 119 0.01 12.94 1.00
N ALA A 120 0.48 12.23 2.02
CA ALA A 120 -0.15 11.00 2.50
C ALA A 120 -1.67 11.14 2.69
N GLY A 121 -2.44 10.26 2.05
CA GLY A 121 -3.91 10.25 2.04
C GLY A 121 -4.54 10.82 0.77
N ASP A 122 -3.77 11.52 -0.06
CA ASP A 122 -4.27 12.11 -1.30
C ASP A 122 -4.30 11.07 -2.45
N LEU A 123 -5.20 11.32 -3.41
CA LEU A 123 -5.33 10.57 -4.67
C LEU A 123 -5.22 11.56 -5.83
N VAL A 124 -4.41 11.21 -6.82
CA VAL A 124 -4.31 11.95 -8.09
C VAL A 124 -4.62 10.99 -9.23
N VAL A 125 -5.43 11.45 -10.18
CA VAL A 125 -5.76 10.71 -11.40
C VAL A 125 -5.22 11.49 -12.60
N VAL A 126 -4.44 10.82 -13.43
CA VAL A 126 -3.86 11.30 -14.67
C VAL A 126 -4.57 10.58 -15.82
N PRO A 127 -5.37 11.30 -16.63
CA PRO A 127 -5.99 10.71 -17.81
C PRO A 127 -4.96 10.39 -18.90
N ALA A 128 -5.23 9.36 -19.70
CA ALA A 128 -4.41 8.99 -20.85
C ALA A 128 -4.08 10.18 -21.76
N GLY A 129 -2.84 10.24 -22.22
CA GLY A 129 -2.32 11.31 -23.08
C GLY A 129 -2.04 12.64 -22.35
N THR A 130 -2.10 12.66 -21.02
CA THR A 130 -1.85 13.85 -20.22
C THR A 130 -0.42 13.88 -19.72
N GLN A 131 0.29 14.98 -19.98
CA GLN A 131 1.62 15.23 -19.42
C GLN A 131 1.55 15.37 -17.89
N HIS A 132 2.42 14.66 -17.18
CA HIS A 132 2.45 14.66 -15.73
C HIS A 132 3.85 14.44 -15.18
N GLN A 133 4.12 15.07 -14.03
CA GLN A 133 5.34 14.88 -13.25
C GLN A 133 5.00 14.88 -11.76
N PHE A 134 5.72 14.06 -10.99
CA PHE A 134 5.64 14.04 -9.54
C PHE A 134 7.04 14.18 -8.93
N VAL A 135 7.21 15.22 -8.12
CA VAL A 135 8.50 15.56 -7.48
C VAL A 135 8.35 15.48 -5.97
N ASN A 136 9.29 14.84 -5.29
CA ASN A 136 9.38 14.88 -3.84
C ASN A 136 9.94 16.22 -3.37
N THR A 137 9.11 17.02 -2.72
CA THR A 137 9.46 18.35 -2.18
C THR A 137 9.61 18.35 -0.66
N GLY A 138 9.31 17.22 -0.01
CA GLY A 138 9.35 17.07 1.44
C GLY A 138 10.71 16.58 1.97
N PRO A 139 10.86 16.52 3.31
CA PRO A 139 12.09 16.06 3.97
C PRO A 139 12.18 14.53 4.12
N THR A 140 11.16 13.79 3.69
CA THR A 140 11.09 12.32 3.78
C THR A 140 10.75 11.72 2.42
N PRO A 141 11.01 10.42 2.19
CA PRO A 141 10.61 9.77 0.95
C PRO A 141 9.11 9.88 0.70
N LEU A 142 8.77 10.26 -0.54
CA LEU A 142 7.40 10.26 -1.05
C LEU A 142 7.09 8.85 -1.52
N ILE A 143 6.15 8.18 -0.85
CA ILE A 143 5.82 6.79 -1.14
C ILE A 143 4.37 6.69 -1.56
N LEU A 144 4.14 6.03 -2.68
CA LEU A 144 2.83 5.91 -3.30
C LEU A 144 2.68 4.54 -3.95
N TYR A 145 1.44 4.15 -4.17
CA TYR A 145 1.15 3.11 -5.15
C TYR A 145 0.33 3.70 -6.28
N THR A 146 0.56 3.19 -7.47
CA THR A 146 -0.11 3.61 -8.68
C THR A 146 -0.84 2.43 -9.31
N ILE A 147 -1.98 2.74 -9.93
CA ILE A 147 -2.75 1.83 -10.75
C ILE A 147 -2.72 2.37 -12.18
N TYR A 148 -2.10 1.62 -13.08
CA TYR A 148 -2.19 1.86 -14.53
C TYR A 148 -3.38 1.08 -15.10
N SER A 149 -4.09 1.62 -16.09
CA SER A 149 -5.15 0.92 -16.82
C SER A 149 -5.14 1.28 -18.32
N PRO A 150 -4.69 0.38 -19.23
CA PRO A 150 -4.07 -0.94 -19.00
C PRO A 150 -2.68 -0.88 -18.33
N ALA A 151 -1.98 -2.02 -18.24
CA ALA A 151 -0.64 -2.06 -17.63
C ALA A 151 0.39 -1.25 -18.44
N GLU A 152 1.37 -0.66 -17.74
CA GLU A 152 2.44 0.13 -18.39
C GLU A 152 3.78 -0.61 -18.39
N HIS A 153 4.11 -1.31 -17.30
CA HIS A 153 5.43 -1.92 -17.11
C HIS A 153 5.42 -3.44 -17.32
N ALA A 154 6.61 -4.05 -17.47
CA ALA A 154 6.70 -5.50 -17.52
C ALA A 154 6.20 -6.13 -16.20
N PRO A 155 5.52 -7.29 -16.24
CA PRO A 155 4.85 -7.83 -15.04
C PRO A 155 5.78 -8.10 -13.86
N THR A 156 7.06 -8.33 -14.14
CA THR A 156 8.10 -8.67 -13.14
C THR A 156 9.05 -7.51 -12.83
N SER A 157 8.75 -6.29 -13.25
CA SER A 157 9.67 -5.16 -13.11
C SER A 157 9.89 -4.76 -11.67
N VAL A 158 11.18 -4.64 -11.33
CA VAL A 158 11.70 -4.15 -10.07
C VAL A 158 12.91 -3.28 -10.39
N HIS A 159 12.81 -1.99 -10.12
CA HIS A 159 13.85 -1.00 -10.35
C HIS A 159 14.25 -0.42 -9.00
N HIS A 160 15.53 -0.61 -8.64
CA HIS A 160 16.06 -0.10 -7.38
C HIS A 160 16.25 1.42 -7.42
N THR A 161 16.57 1.95 -8.60
CA THR A 161 16.77 3.38 -8.83
C THR A 161 16.01 3.86 -10.07
N LYS A 162 15.83 5.17 -10.18
CA LYS A 162 15.22 5.80 -11.35
C LYS A 162 16.01 5.47 -12.62
N GLU A 163 17.35 5.55 -12.56
CA GLU A 163 18.22 5.28 -13.70
C GLU A 163 18.10 3.85 -14.22
N GLN A 164 17.83 2.88 -13.33
CA GLN A 164 17.55 1.52 -13.75
C GLN A 164 16.22 1.43 -14.51
N GLY A 165 15.18 2.13 -14.03
CA GLY A 165 13.89 2.19 -14.70
C GLY A 165 13.96 2.86 -16.07
N ASP A 166 14.51 4.08 -16.11
CA ASP A 166 14.70 4.84 -17.35
C ASP A 166 15.49 4.03 -18.40
N LYS A 167 16.53 3.30 -17.96
CA LYS A 167 17.33 2.45 -18.84
C LYS A 167 16.53 1.24 -19.34
N ALA A 168 15.76 0.58 -18.47
CA ALA A 168 14.96 -0.58 -18.85
C ALA A 168 13.88 -0.20 -19.88
N GLU A 169 13.23 0.94 -19.70
CA GLU A 169 12.28 1.52 -20.65
C GLU A 169 12.96 1.85 -21.98
N ALA A 170 14.09 2.58 -21.95
CA ALA A 170 14.83 2.95 -23.17
C ALA A 170 15.34 1.74 -23.97
N GLU A 171 15.64 0.64 -23.29
CA GLU A 171 16.07 -0.62 -23.91
C GLU A 171 14.90 -1.54 -24.30
N GLY A 172 13.64 -1.14 -24.08
CA GLY A 172 12.44 -1.94 -24.36
C GLY A 172 12.34 -3.21 -23.50
N LYS A 173 12.92 -3.18 -22.30
CA LYS A 173 12.92 -4.29 -21.33
C LYS A 173 11.83 -4.18 -20.28
N ASP A 174 11.13 -3.05 -20.24
CA ASP A 174 10.04 -2.78 -19.30
C ASP A 174 8.68 -2.69 -19.99
N GLU A 175 8.45 -3.55 -20.99
CA GLU A 175 7.22 -3.53 -21.78
C GLU A 175 6.08 -4.34 -21.13
N PRO A 176 4.83 -3.86 -21.20
CA PRO A 176 3.72 -4.53 -20.60
C PRO A 176 3.42 -5.85 -21.31
N ALA A 177 2.92 -6.82 -20.56
CA ALA A 177 2.62 -8.12 -21.15
C ALA A 177 1.38 -8.07 -22.05
N GLU A 178 1.40 -8.84 -23.13
CA GLU A 178 0.35 -8.86 -24.16
C GLU A 178 -1.06 -9.11 -23.59
N TRP A 179 -1.22 -9.98 -22.58
CA TRP A 179 -2.53 -10.25 -21.97
C TRP A 179 -3.17 -9.04 -21.29
N SER A 180 -2.35 -8.08 -20.85
CA SER A 180 -2.78 -6.87 -20.16
C SER A 180 -3.18 -5.73 -21.09
N GLN A 181 -2.90 -5.89 -22.39
CA GLN A 181 -3.17 -4.89 -23.44
C GLN A 181 -4.44 -5.23 -24.25
N ARG A 182 -5.01 -6.41 -24.04
CA ARG A 182 -6.20 -6.88 -24.75
C ARG A 182 -7.46 -6.15 -24.28
N SER A 183 -8.34 -5.85 -25.21
CA SER A 183 -9.69 -5.36 -24.93
C SER A 183 -10.54 -6.40 -24.16
N LYS A 184 -11.67 -5.94 -23.62
CA LYS A 184 -12.67 -6.83 -23.00
C LYS A 184 -13.07 -7.97 -23.95
N THR A 185 -13.46 -7.63 -25.18
CA THR A 185 -13.89 -8.58 -26.21
C THR A 185 -12.83 -9.63 -26.54
N GLU A 186 -11.57 -9.22 -26.63
CA GLU A 186 -10.46 -10.15 -26.91
C GLU A 186 -10.23 -11.11 -25.74
N ASN A 187 -10.29 -10.62 -24.50
CA ASN A 187 -10.13 -11.45 -23.31
C ASN A 187 -11.32 -12.40 -23.10
N GLU A 188 -12.55 -11.99 -23.43
CA GLU A 188 -13.73 -12.87 -23.46
C GLU A 188 -13.58 -13.96 -24.52
N LYS A 189 -13.19 -13.58 -25.76
CA LYS A 189 -12.94 -14.54 -26.85
C LYS A 189 -11.82 -15.52 -26.54
N ALA A 190 -10.80 -15.09 -25.80
CA ALA A 190 -9.73 -15.95 -25.31
C ALA A 190 -10.13 -16.87 -24.15
N GLY A 191 -11.37 -16.75 -23.64
CA GLY A 191 -11.85 -17.50 -22.47
C GLY A 191 -11.17 -17.09 -21.16
N LEU A 192 -10.46 -15.96 -21.16
CA LEU A 192 -9.82 -15.41 -19.97
C LEU A 192 -10.82 -14.69 -19.08
N VAL A 193 -11.90 -14.14 -19.64
CA VAL A 193 -12.99 -13.55 -18.85
C VAL A 193 -14.29 -14.24 -19.21
N LYS A 194 -15.06 -14.61 -18.19
CA LYS A 194 -16.45 -15.04 -18.39
C LYS A 194 -17.31 -13.78 -18.43
N GLY A 195 -17.90 -13.49 -19.59
CA GLY A 195 -18.97 -12.49 -19.68
C GLY A 195 -20.13 -12.92 -18.77
N GLU A 196 -20.87 -11.95 -18.25
CA GLU A 196 -22.18 -12.24 -17.66
C GLU A 196 -23.12 -12.64 -18.80
N ASP A 197 -23.61 -13.88 -18.79
CA ASP A 197 -24.71 -14.35 -19.64
C ASP A 197 -26.05 -13.72 -19.19
#